data_AF-A0A4Q7RRN1-F1
#
_entry.id   AF-A0A4Q7RRN1-F1
#
_cell.length_a   1.000
_cell.length_b   1.000
_cell.length_c   1.000
_cell.angle_alpha   90.00
_cell.angle_beta   90.00
_cell.angle_gamma   90.00
#
_symmetry.space_group_name_H-M   'P 1'
#
loop_
_entity.id
_entity.type
_entity.pdbx_description
1 polymer ?
#
loop_
_entity_poly.entity_id
_entity_poly.type
_entity_poly.pdbx_seq_one_letter_code
_entity_poly.pdbx_strand_id
1 'polypeptide(L)' 'MVRSALRDAVMISRYIDELQAKVAAQRRVIAELELSGQDSHHASAILVTLEGALAALEQRRRNAEISAQSGGSPLRR' A
#
# COMPACT_ATOMS: atom_id res chain seq x y z
N MET A 1 0.42 19.85 15.87
CA MET A 1 0.28 19.34 14.48
C MET A 1 1.24 18.18 14.14
N VAL A 2 2.42 18.04 14.77
CA VAL A 2 3.36 16.93 14.47
C VAL A 2 2.82 15.53 14.88
N ARG A 3 2.03 15.45 15.96
CA ARG A 3 1.48 14.19 16.49
C ARG A 3 0.46 13.50 15.55
N SER A 4 -0.28 14.28 14.76
CA SER A 4 -1.26 13.74 13.80
C SER A 4 -0.56 13.16 12.57
N ALA A 5 0.46 13.85 12.03
CA ALA A 5 1.25 13.36 10.91
C ALA A 5 1.98 12.05 11.22
N LEU A 6 2.51 11.90 12.44
CA LEU A 6 3.15 10.67 12.89
C LEU A 6 2.16 9.50 13.00
N ARG A 7 0.95 9.76 13.50
CA ARG A 7 -0.14 8.77 13.57
C ARG A 7 -0.58 8.34 12.17
N ASP A 8 -0.72 9.28 11.24
CA ASP A 8 -1.10 9.00 9.86
C ASP A 8 -0.04 8.15 9.14
N ALA A 9 1.24 8.44 9.36
CA ALA A 9 2.35 7.64 8.81
C ALA A 9 2.34 6.21 9.35
N VAL A 10 2.13 6.01 10.66
CA VAL A 10 2.00 4.67 11.27
C VAL A 10 0.80 3.90 10.71
N MET A 11 -0.35 4.57 10.53
CA MET A 11 -1.54 3.96 9.95
C MET A 11 -1.32 3.55 8.50
N ILE A 12 -0.65 4.39 7.69
CA ILE A 12 -0.31 4.07 6.30
C ILE A 12 0.62 2.86 6.24
N SER A 13 1.67 2.81 7.06
CA SER A 13 2.59 1.66 7.10
C SER A 13 1.88 0.38 7.49
N ARG A 14 1.03 0.41 8.53
CA ARG A 14 0.22 -0.76 8.92
C ARG A 14 -0.69 -1.23 7.79
N TYR A 15 -1.33 -0.31 7.08
CA TYR A 15 -2.23 -0.66 5.98
C TYR A 15 -1.46 -1.24 4.77
N ILE A 16 -0.23 -0.78 4.53
CA ILE A 16 0.69 -1.37 3.55
C ILE A 16 1.00 -2.82 3.93
N ASP A 17 1.37 -3.09 5.19
CA ASP A 17 1.68 -4.45 5.66
C ASP A 17 0.48 -5.40 5.51
N GLU A 18 -0.71 -4.95 5.91
CA GLU A 18 -1.96 -5.70 5.75
C GLU A 18 -2.27 -5.99 4.27
N LEU A 19 -2.03 -5.01 3.40
CA LEU A 19 -2.29 -5.16 1.97
C LEU A 19 -1.26 -6.08 1.28
N GLN A 20 0.01 -6.04 1.69
CA GLN A 20 1.04 -6.98 1.25
C GLN A 20 0.68 -8.42 1.62
N ALA A 21 0.17 -8.65 2.83
CA ALA A 21 -0.32 -9.97 3.24
C ALA A 21 -1.48 -10.45 2.36
N LYS A 22 -2.41 -9.55 2.00
CA LYS A 22 -3.52 -9.87 1.07
C LYS A 22 -3.03 -10.18 -0.34
N VAL A 23 -2.07 -9.43 -0.87
CA VAL A 23 -1.45 -9.70 -2.18
C VAL A 23 -0.81 -11.08 -2.18
N ALA A 24 -0.04 -11.42 -1.14
CA ALA A 24 0.58 -12.73 -1.02
C ALA A 24 -0.44 -13.87 -0.95
N ALA A 25 -1.52 -13.70 -0.20
CA ALA A 25 -2.62 -14.67 -0.13
C ALA A 25 -3.32 -14.83 -1.50
N GLN A 26 -3.59 -13.72 -2.19
CA GLN A 26 -4.25 -13.75 -3.50
C GLN A 26 -3.39 -14.45 -4.57
N ARG A 27 -2.07 -14.26 -4.54
CA ARG A 27 -1.14 -15.00 -5.41
C ARG A 27 -1.18 -16.51 -5.17
N ARG A 28 -1.35 -16.95 -3.92
CA ARG A 28 -1.53 -18.38 -3.60
C ARG A 28 -2.83 -18.92 -4.17
N VAL A 29 -3.93 -18.18 -4.03
CA VAL A 29 -5.23 -18.55 -4.61
C VAL A 29 -5.13 -18.70 -6.13
N ILE A 30 -4.48 -17.76 -6.81
CA ILE A 30 -4.28 -17.85 -8.27
C ILE A 30 -3.48 -19.11 -8.62
N ALA A 31 -2.37 -19.37 -7.91
CA ALA A 31 -1.57 -20.57 -8.14
C ALA A 31 -2.36 -21.88 -7.91
N GLU A 32 -3.19 -21.93 -6.87
CA GLU A 32 -4.07 -23.08 -6.58
C GLU A 32 -5.12 -23.29 -7.68
N LEU A 33 -5.73 -22.21 -8.18
CA LEU A 33 -6.69 -22.25 -9.28
C LEU A 33 -6.04 -22.75 -10.58
N GLU A 34 -4.85 -22.24 -10.90
CA GLU A 34 -4.09 -22.65 -12.08
C GLU A 34 -3.68 -24.14 -12.01
N LEU A 35 -3.22 -24.60 -10.85
CA LEU A 35 -2.90 -26.01 -10.61
C LEU A 35 -4.13 -26.92 -10.72
N SER A 36 -5.30 -26.41 -10.36
CA SER A 36 -6.58 -27.14 -10.44
C SER A 36 -7.24 -27.05 -11.82
N GLY A 37 -6.63 -26.31 -12.77
CA GLY A 37 -7.20 -26.07 -14.10
C GLY A 37 -8.46 -25.20 -14.10
N GLN A 38 -8.69 -24.44 -13.03
CA GLN A 38 -9.82 -23.53 -12.90
C GLN A 38 -9.48 -22.14 -13.48
N ASP A 39 -10.51 -21.41 -13.90
CA ASP A 39 -10.34 -20.04 -14.38
C ASP A 39 -9.87 -19.11 -13.24
N SER A 40 -8.68 -18.54 -13.40
CA SER A 40 -8.07 -17.60 -12.46
C SER A 40 -8.29 -16.12 -12.83
N HIS A 41 -9.08 -15.82 -13.88
CA HIS A 41 -9.21 -14.46 -14.39
C HIS A 41 -9.76 -13.48 -13.35
N HIS A 42 -10.80 -13.87 -12.61
CA HIS A 42 -11.36 -13.04 -11.55
C HIS A 42 -10.36 -12.82 -10.41
N ALA A 43 -9.64 -13.89 -10.02
CA ALA A 43 -8.63 -13.81 -8.97
C ALA A 43 -7.45 -12.91 -9.39
N SER A 44 -7.07 -12.93 -10.66
CA SER A 44 -6.06 -12.07 -11.27
C SER A 44 -6.49 -10.60 -11.31
N ALA A 45 -7.75 -10.31 -11.63
CA ALA A 45 -8.28 -8.94 -11.60
C ALA A 45 -8.26 -8.34 -10.19
N ILE A 46 -8.56 -9.15 -9.17
CA ILE A 46 -8.43 -8.75 -7.77
C ILE A 46 -6.97 -8.47 -7.42
N LEU A 47 -6.03 -9.32 -7.84
CA LEU A 47 -4.60 -9.12 -7.60
C LEU A 47 -4.12 -7.77 -8.18
N VAL A 48 -4.47 -7.45 -9.43
CA VAL A 48 -4.11 -6.16 -10.06
C VAL A 48 -4.63 -4.98 -9.25
N THR A 49 -5.87 -5.08 -8.73
CA THR A 49 -6.47 -4.04 -7.90
C THR A 49 -5.71 -3.85 -6.59
N LEU A 50 -5.32 -4.95 -5.94
CA LEU A 50 -4.55 -4.91 -4.69
C LEU A 50 -3.15 -4.33 -4.91
N GLU A 51 -2.48 -4.70 -6.00
CA GLU A 51 -1.15 -4.17 -6.35
C GLU A 51 -1.20 -2.67 -6.69
N GLY A 52 -2.25 -2.22 -7.40
CA GLY A 52 -2.49 -0.81 -7.66
C GLY A 52 -2.73 0.00 -6.38
N ALA A 53 -3.53 -0.53 -5.45
CA ALA A 53 -3.75 0.10 -4.15
C ALA A 53 -2.47 0.17 -3.32
N LEU A 54 -1.64 -0.87 -3.36
CA LEU A 54 -0.35 -0.92 -2.65
C LEU A 54 0.59 0.17 -3.17
N ALA A 55 0.74 0.28 -4.49
CA ALA A 55 1.56 1.31 -5.12
C ALA A 55 1.11 2.74 -4.74
N ALA A 56 -0.21 2.99 -4.72
CA ALA A 56 -0.76 4.28 -4.33
C ALA A 56 -0.46 4.63 -2.87
N LEU A 57 -0.54 3.66 -1.95
CA LEU A 57 -0.23 3.86 -0.54
C LEU A 57 1.26 4.07 -0.30
N GLU A 58 2.12 3.32 -0.97
CA GLU A 58 3.57 3.52 -0.90
C GLU A 58 3.95 4.91 -1.40
N GLN A 59 3.32 5.40 -2.47
CA GLN A 59 3.53 6.76 -2.94
C GLN A 59 3.08 7.79 -1.91
N ARG A 60 1.95 7.57 -1.25
CA ARG A 60 1.45 8.45 -0.18
C ARG A 60 2.38 8.46 1.03
N ARG A 61 2.95 7.30 1.41
CA ARG A 61 3.96 7.17 2.46
C ARG A 61 5.21 7.99 2.11
N ARG A 62 5.73 7.83 0.89
CA ARG A 62 6.89 8.61 0.39
C ARG A 62 6.61 10.13 0.43
N ASN A 63 5.43 10.57 -0.02
CA ASN A 63 5.06 11.98 0.01
C ASN A 63 4.97 12.54 1.44
N ALA A 64 4.48 11.74 2.39
CA ALA A 64 4.40 12.11 3.80
C ALA A 64 5.81 12.20 4.43
N GLU A 65 6.71 11.28 4.09
CA GLU A 65 8.11 11.31 4.52
C GLU A 65 8.86 12.53 3.98
N ILE A 66 8.70 12.83 2.69
CA ILE A 66 9.25 14.05 2.07
C ILE A 66 8.72 15.28 2.78
N SER A 67 7.40 15.36 3.03
CA SER A 67 6.79 16.50 3.72
C SER A 67 7.28 16.65 5.17
N ALA A 68 7.55 15.53 5.86
CA ALA A 68 8.11 15.53 7.21
C ALA A 68 9.59 15.93 7.25
N GLN A 69 10.39 15.49 6.26
CA GLN A 69 11.81 15.85 6.09
C GLN A 69 11.99 17.29 5.61
N SER A 70 11.00 17.83 4.90
CA SER A 70 10.95 19.24 4.46
C SER A 70 10.48 20.20 5.56
N GLY A 71 10.28 19.73 6.80
CA GLY A 71 9.64 20.50 7.86
C GLY A 71 10.31 21.86 8.13
N GLY A 72 9.56 22.95 8.02
CA GLY A 72 9.84 24.15 8.79
C GLY A 72 10.99 25.05 8.33
N SER A 73 10.82 25.73 7.19
CA SER A 73 11.24 27.12 7.09
C SER A 73 10.01 28.03 7.10
N PRO A 74 9.54 28.51 8.27
CA PRO A 74 8.91 29.81 8.33
C PRO A 74 10.03 30.85 8.41
N LEU A 75 10.66 31.18 7.28
CA LEU A 75 11.53 32.35 7.21
C LEU A 75 11.18 33.19 5.99
N ARG A 76 10.34 34.19 6.27
CA ARG A 76 10.36 35.57 5.74
C ARG A 76 10.58 35.72 4.23
N ARG A 77 9.54 36.16 3.52
CA ARG A 77 9.24 37.58 3.28
C ARG A 77 7.81 37.74 2.81
#